data_AF-N1P081-F1
#
_entry.id   AF-N1P081-F1
#
_cell.length_a   1.000
_cell.length_b   1.000
_cell.length_c   1.000
_cell.angle_alpha   90.00
_cell.angle_beta   90.00
_cell.angle_gamma   90.00
#
_symmetry.space_group_name_H-M   'P 1'
#
loop_
_entity.id
_entity.type
_entity.pdbx_description
1 polymer ?
#
loop_
_entity_poly.entity_id
_entity_poly.type
_entity_poly.pdbx_seq_one_letter_code
_entity_poly.pdbx_strand_id
1 'polypeptide(L)'
;MYIPKHFESMELSRYKLSKKPPLGTLFSSKASRQGFFGWRTSSNKDDPDFGMCASHIPFVFVEFDNGEHKLIAHLARKNKQVEMLERVQKCLVVFQSVDSYISPAWFPMKKKTHKFVPTWDFAAVHVYGTPRIIRDDKDWLINMLSTLTDQEEEKRPEGENVRSKVERF
;
A
#
# COMPACT_ATOMS: atom_id res chain seq x y z
N MET A 1 3.07 -6.70 -19.68
CA MET A 1 4.52 -6.44 -19.72
C MET A 1 5.22 -7.72 -19.31
N TYR A 2 6.29 -8.14 -19.99
CA TYR A 2 7.03 -9.33 -19.58
C TYR A 2 7.86 -9.00 -18.33
N ILE A 3 7.64 -9.74 -17.25
CA ILE A 3 8.47 -9.66 -16.04
C ILE A 3 9.39 -10.89 -16.07
N PRO A 4 10.70 -10.72 -16.25
CA PRO A 4 11.62 -11.85 -16.19
C PRO A 4 11.63 -12.47 -14.79
N LYS A 5 11.60 -13.81 -14.70
CA LYS A 5 11.51 -14.55 -13.41
C LYS A 5 12.55 -14.16 -12.36
N HIS A 6 13.74 -13.71 -12.75
CA HIS A 6 14.79 -13.30 -11.80
C HIS A 6 14.54 -11.93 -11.15
N PHE A 7 13.57 -11.15 -11.65
CA PHE A 7 13.09 -9.94 -11.00
C PHE A 7 11.91 -10.20 -10.06
N GLU A 8 11.33 -11.40 -10.09
CA GLU A 8 10.33 -11.81 -9.10
C GLU A 8 11.05 -12.29 -7.84
N SER A 9 10.76 -11.66 -6.70
CA SER A 9 11.31 -12.06 -5.39
C SER A 9 10.20 -12.05 -4.35
N MET A 10 10.16 -13.11 -3.54
CA MET A 10 9.30 -13.19 -2.35
C MET A 10 10.03 -12.73 -1.07
N GLU A 11 11.31 -12.40 -1.18
CA GLU A 11 12.13 -11.99 -0.04
C GLU A 11 11.92 -10.49 0.27
N LEU A 12 11.12 -10.19 1.31
CA LEU A 12 10.77 -8.82 1.73
C LEU A 12 12.00 -8.00 2.15
N SER A 13 13.02 -8.66 2.71
CA SER A 13 14.31 -8.08 3.11
C SER A 13 15.01 -7.32 1.97
N ARG A 14 14.83 -7.78 0.72
CA ARG A 14 15.44 -7.18 -0.48
C ARG A 14 14.86 -5.82 -0.85
N TYR A 15 13.60 -5.58 -0.52
CA TYR A 15 12.90 -4.35 -0.90
C TYR A 15 13.04 -3.23 0.13
N LYS A 16 13.77 -3.46 1.23
CA LYS A 16 14.03 -2.47 2.31
C LYS A 16 12.76 -1.69 2.70
N LEU A 17 11.61 -2.35 2.72
CA LEU A 17 10.32 -1.74 3.12
C LEU A 17 10.43 -1.14 4.53
N SER A 18 11.28 -1.71 5.38
CA SER A 18 11.60 -1.23 6.72
C SER A 18 12.42 0.07 6.77
N LYS A 19 13.11 0.48 5.70
CA LYS A 19 14.01 1.67 5.73
C LYS A 19 13.42 2.92 5.08
N LYS A 20 12.39 2.75 4.25
CA LYS A 20 11.64 3.83 3.62
C LYS A 20 10.20 3.36 3.49
N PRO A 21 9.36 3.69 4.48
CA PRO A 21 7.96 3.30 4.46
C PRO A 21 7.32 4.01 3.28
N PRO A 22 6.83 3.25 2.29
CA PRO A 22 6.27 3.85 1.11
C PRO A 22 4.81 4.19 1.42
N LEU A 23 4.38 5.34 0.90
CA LEU A 23 2.97 5.58 0.67
C LEU A 23 2.43 4.37 -0.13
N GLY A 24 1.60 3.55 0.51
CA GLY A 24 1.04 2.35 -0.07
C GLY A 24 -0.38 2.59 -0.55
N THR A 25 -0.80 1.82 -1.55
CA THR A 25 -2.21 1.83 -1.98
C THR A 25 -2.91 0.59 -1.43
N LEU A 26 -3.82 0.80 -0.49
CA LEU A 26 -4.67 -0.23 0.09
C LEU A 26 -5.89 -0.46 -0.80
N PHE A 27 -5.99 -1.63 -1.38
CA PHE A 27 -7.15 -2.10 -2.13
C PHE A 27 -8.00 -3.03 -1.27
N SER A 28 -9.31 -2.79 -1.29
CA SER A 28 -10.31 -3.73 -0.77
C SER A 28 -11.52 -3.78 -1.71
N SER A 29 -12.20 -4.91 -1.74
CA SER A 29 -13.42 -5.09 -2.53
C SER A 29 -14.48 -5.77 -1.70
N LYS A 30 -15.76 -5.41 -1.91
CA LYS A 30 -16.86 -6.16 -1.28
C LYS A 30 -16.79 -7.60 -1.76
N ALA A 31 -16.89 -8.56 -0.85
CA ALA A 31 -17.14 -9.93 -1.25
C ALA A 31 -18.44 -9.97 -2.07
N SER A 32 -18.41 -10.56 -3.26
CA SER A 32 -19.60 -10.70 -4.09
C SER A 32 -20.64 -11.50 -3.31
N ARG A 33 -21.74 -10.85 -2.91
CA ARG A 33 -22.84 -11.53 -2.24
C ARG A 33 -23.63 -12.31 -3.29
N GLN A 34 -23.12 -13.49 -3.68
CA GLN A 34 -23.75 -14.39 -4.64
C GLN A 34 -24.87 -15.17 -3.91
N GLY A 35 -25.96 -14.49 -3.60
CA GLY A 35 -27.12 -15.07 -2.94
C GLY A 35 -28.42 -14.59 -3.59
N PHE A 36 -29.48 -15.39 -3.46
CA PHE A 36 -30.78 -15.24 -4.14
C PHE A 36 -31.48 -13.87 -3.96
N PHE A 37 -31.03 -13.04 -2.99
CA PHE A 37 -31.51 -11.68 -2.75
C PHE A 37 -30.45 -10.58 -2.95
N GLY A 38 -29.33 -10.85 -3.63
CA GLY A 38 -28.23 -9.90 -3.83
C GLY A 38 -28.61 -8.57 -4.52
N TRP A 39 -29.76 -8.54 -5.21
CA TRP A 39 -30.32 -7.33 -5.81
C TRP A 39 -30.95 -6.35 -4.80
N ARG A 40 -31.21 -6.77 -3.54
CA ARG A 40 -31.83 -5.92 -2.49
C ARG A 40 -30.84 -5.08 -1.69
N THR A 41 -29.53 -5.29 -1.81
CA THR A 41 -28.54 -4.43 -1.16
C THR A 41 -28.26 -3.20 -2.03
N SER A 42 -29.25 -2.32 -2.08
CA SER A 42 -29.09 -0.98 -2.64
C SER A 42 -28.14 -0.20 -1.75
N SER A 43 -26.89 -0.07 -2.16
CA SER A 43 -26.10 1.14 -1.89
C SER A 43 -25.96 1.88 -3.23
N ASN A 44 -25.62 3.15 -3.16
CA ASN A 44 -25.58 4.07 -4.29
C ASN A 44 -24.69 3.51 -5.42
N LYS A 45 -25.29 2.97 -6.50
CA LYS A 45 -24.55 2.33 -7.61
C LYS A 45 -23.63 3.31 -8.35
N ASP A 46 -23.86 4.61 -8.16
CA ASP A 46 -23.08 5.70 -8.76
C ASP A 46 -21.86 6.09 -7.93
N ASP A 47 -21.67 5.51 -6.73
CA ASP A 47 -20.45 5.70 -5.94
C ASP A 47 -19.32 4.83 -6.56
N PRO A 48 -18.24 5.41 -7.10
CA PRO A 48 -17.15 4.64 -7.70
C PRO A 48 -16.50 3.68 -6.70
N ASP A 49 -16.59 3.98 -5.39
CA ASP A 49 -16.07 3.16 -4.31
C ASP A 49 -17.03 2.04 -3.85
N PHE A 50 -18.21 1.91 -4.49
CA PHE A 50 -19.27 1.02 -4.04
C PHE A 50 -18.86 -0.47 -4.00
N GLY A 51 -18.07 -0.92 -4.97
CA GLY A 51 -17.67 -2.33 -5.13
C GLY A 51 -16.21 -2.59 -4.75
N MET A 52 -15.35 -1.59 -4.91
CA MET A 52 -13.92 -1.65 -4.66
C MET A 52 -13.47 -0.26 -4.20
N CYS A 53 -12.60 -0.20 -3.20
CA CYS A 53 -12.02 1.04 -2.70
C CYS A 53 -10.50 0.97 -2.80
N ALA A 54 -9.88 2.13 -3.00
CA ALA A 54 -8.44 2.32 -2.89
C ALA A 54 -8.15 3.54 -1.98
N SER A 55 -7.27 3.37 -0.99
CA SER A 55 -6.73 4.50 -0.22
C SER A 55 -5.21 4.52 -0.30
N HIS A 56 -4.64 5.69 -0.60
CA HIS A 56 -3.21 5.93 -0.50
C HIS A 56 -2.88 6.36 0.93
N ILE A 57 -2.20 5.50 1.70
CA ILE A 57 -1.90 5.75 3.11
C ILE A 57 -0.47 5.33 3.46
N PRO A 58 0.19 6.04 4.41
CA PRO A 58 1.47 5.59 4.93
C PRO A 58 1.28 4.33 5.79
N PHE A 59 2.23 3.42 5.69
CA PHE A 59 2.28 2.18 6.46
C PHE A 59 3.55 2.12 7.31
N VAL A 60 3.44 1.48 8.46
CA VAL A 60 4.55 0.99 9.27
C VAL A 60 4.66 -0.51 9.04
N PHE A 61 5.85 -0.99 8.71
CA PHE A 61 6.14 -2.41 8.60
C PHE A 61 6.79 -2.91 9.88
N VAL A 62 6.17 -3.91 10.51
CA VAL A 62 6.62 -4.49 11.79
C VAL A 62 6.97 -5.95 11.58
N GLU A 63 8.18 -6.32 11.95
CA GLU A 63 8.67 -7.70 11.99
C GLU A 63 8.64 -8.19 13.44
N PHE A 64 8.14 -9.41 13.64
CA PHE A 64 8.13 -10.08 14.95
C PHE A 64 9.19 -11.19 14.97
N ASP A 65 9.74 -11.48 16.16
CA ASP A 65 10.78 -12.50 16.34
C ASP A 65 10.32 -13.92 15.92
N ASN A 66 9.01 -14.17 15.91
CA ASN A 66 8.43 -15.43 15.47
C ASN A 66 8.29 -15.55 13.94
N GLY A 67 8.79 -14.58 13.17
CA GLY A 67 8.69 -14.54 11.72
C GLY A 67 7.36 -14.01 11.18
N GLU A 68 6.45 -13.53 12.04
CA GLU A 68 5.28 -12.80 11.58
C GLU A 68 5.66 -11.38 11.09
N HIS A 69 4.91 -10.91 10.10
CA HIS A 69 5.02 -9.55 9.60
C HIS A 69 3.66 -8.87 9.61
N LYS A 70 3.62 -7.59 10.00
CA LYS A 70 2.40 -6.77 9.96
C LYS A 70 2.65 -5.45 9.26
N LEU A 71 1.67 -5.06 8.45
CA LEU A 71 1.54 -3.69 7.97
C LEU A 71 0.51 -3.00 8.82
N ILE A 72 0.88 -1.86 9.40
CA ILE A 72 0.00 -1.07 10.24
C ILE A 72 -0.16 0.31 9.63
N ALA A 73 -1.38 0.82 9.59
CA ALA A 73 -1.69 2.14 9.07
C ALA A 73 -2.84 2.76 9.85
N HIS A 74 -2.98 4.08 9.73
CA HIS A 74 -4.08 4.82 10.29
C HIS A 74 -5.02 5.29 9.17
N LEU A 75 -6.31 4.99 9.34
CA LEU A 75 -7.38 5.47 8.46
C LEU A 75 -8.30 6.39 9.25
N ALA A 76 -8.70 7.51 8.63
CA ALA A 76 -9.70 8.38 9.21
C ALA A 76 -11.01 7.59 9.45
N ARG A 77 -11.65 7.79 10.61
CA ARG A 77 -12.88 7.07 10.99
C ARG A 77 -14.00 7.17 9.94
N LYS A 78 -14.08 8.29 9.22
CA LYS A 78 -15.08 8.54 8.15
C LYS A 78 -14.70 7.96 6.79
N ASN A 79 -13.51 7.36 6.65
CA ASN A 79 -13.11 6.72 5.40
C ASN A 79 -14.02 5.50 5.16
N LYS A 80 -14.75 5.51 4.03
CA LYS A 80 -15.72 4.47 3.66
C LYS A 80 -15.09 3.08 3.57
N GLN A 81 -13.78 3.01 3.31
CA GLN A 81 -13.03 1.77 3.23
C GLN A 81 -12.99 1.01 4.57
N VAL A 82 -13.17 1.70 5.71
CA VAL A 82 -13.17 1.06 7.05
C VAL A 82 -14.26 0.00 7.15
N GLU A 83 -15.52 0.30 6.79
CA GLU A 83 -16.63 -0.66 6.85
C GLU A 83 -16.39 -1.86 5.92
N MET A 84 -15.74 -1.63 4.77
CA MET A 84 -15.38 -2.70 3.85
C MET A 84 -14.31 -3.61 4.44
N LEU A 85 -13.26 -3.04 5.03
CA LEU A 85 -12.16 -3.79 5.63
C LEU A 85 -12.60 -4.70 6.77
N GLU A 86 -13.65 -4.34 7.51
CA GLU A 86 -14.22 -5.20 8.56
C GLU A 86 -14.90 -6.47 8.01
N ARG A 87 -15.26 -6.48 6.73
CA ARG A 87 -16.10 -7.52 6.11
C ARG A 87 -15.34 -8.41 5.13
N VAL A 88 -14.07 -8.10 4.86
CA VAL A 88 -13.24 -8.85 3.90
C VAL A 88 -12.23 -9.73 4.62
N GLN A 89 -11.99 -10.92 4.07
CA GLN A 89 -10.99 -11.85 4.59
C GLN A 89 -9.59 -11.58 4.01
N LYS A 90 -9.52 -10.80 2.93
CA LYS A 90 -8.29 -10.51 2.20
C LYS A 90 -8.32 -9.10 1.62
N CYS A 91 -7.22 -8.37 1.78
CA CYS A 91 -6.93 -7.11 1.11
C CYS A 91 -5.58 -7.19 0.38
N LEU A 92 -5.29 -6.17 -0.43
CA LEU A 92 -4.01 -6.01 -1.13
C LEU A 92 -3.45 -4.63 -0.80
N VAL A 93 -2.19 -4.56 -0.40
CA VAL A 93 -1.43 -3.32 -0.35
C VAL A 93 -0.39 -3.35 -1.45
N VAL A 94 -0.36 -2.32 -2.29
CA VAL A 94 0.64 -2.15 -3.35
C VAL A 94 1.58 -1.01 -2.99
N PHE A 95 2.87 -1.28 -3.00
CA PHE A 95 3.93 -0.29 -2.95
C PHE A 95 4.60 -0.23 -4.32
N GLN A 96 4.74 0.97 -4.89
CA GLN A 96 5.32 1.17 -6.22
C GLN A 96 6.58 2.04 -6.10
N SER A 97 7.61 1.71 -6.88
CA SER A 97 8.80 2.56 -7.03
C SER A 97 8.52 3.72 -7.98
N VAL A 98 9.53 4.57 -8.17
CA VAL A 98 9.58 5.45 -9.36
C VAL A 98 9.59 4.56 -10.61
N ASP A 99 8.92 5.01 -11.67
CA ASP A 99 8.90 4.36 -12.97
C ASP A 99 9.50 5.26 -14.06
N SER A 100 9.85 4.65 -15.20
CA SER A 100 10.27 5.39 -16.38
C SER A 100 10.02 4.62 -17.67
N TYR A 101 9.70 5.34 -18.74
CA TYR A 101 9.65 4.78 -20.08
C TYR A 101 11.07 4.59 -20.62
N ILE A 102 11.37 3.38 -21.09
CA ILE A 102 12.66 3.04 -21.71
C ILE A 102 12.50 3.02 -23.23
N SER A 103 13.05 4.06 -23.88
CA SER A 103 12.98 4.17 -25.34
C SER A 103 13.98 3.23 -26.02
N PRO A 104 13.55 2.44 -27.02
CA PRO A 104 14.48 1.60 -27.77
C PRO A 104 15.47 2.44 -28.60
N ALA A 105 15.19 3.73 -28.83
CA ALA A 105 16.08 4.65 -29.53
C ALA A 105 17.39 4.94 -28.76
N TRP A 106 17.42 4.73 -27.44
CA TRP A 106 18.61 4.90 -26.63
C TRP A 106 19.68 3.83 -26.89
N PHE A 107 19.29 2.71 -27.51
CA PHE A 107 20.20 1.61 -27.82
C PHE A 107 20.73 1.72 -29.25
N PRO A 108 22.03 1.98 -29.47
CA PRO A 108 22.60 2.12 -30.83
C PRO A 108 22.33 0.92 -31.74
N MET A 109 22.25 -0.27 -31.14
CA MET A 109 22.01 -1.54 -31.81
C MET A 109 20.57 -1.68 -32.35
N LYS A 110 19.62 -0.84 -31.93
CA LYS A 110 18.23 -0.88 -32.42
C LYS A 110 18.16 -0.70 -33.93
N LYS A 111 18.93 0.23 -34.49
CA LYS A 111 18.97 0.50 -35.95
C LYS A 111 19.52 -0.68 -36.76
N LYS A 112 20.30 -1.58 -36.13
CA LYS A 112 20.96 -2.71 -36.80
C LYS A 112 20.20 -4.03 -36.65
N THR A 113 19.65 -4.27 -35.46
CA THR A 113 19.09 -5.59 -35.10
C THR A 113 17.57 -5.58 -35.01
N HIS A 114 16.95 -4.41 -34.85
CA HIS A 114 15.53 -4.25 -34.53
C HIS A 114 15.01 -4.98 -33.27
N LYS A 115 15.88 -5.66 -32.50
CA LYS A 115 15.53 -6.53 -31.36
C LYS A 115 15.12 -5.81 -30.07
N PHE A 116 15.30 -4.49 -29.97
CA PHE A 116 14.93 -3.71 -28.78
C PHE A 116 13.50 -3.18 -28.93
N VAL A 117 12.61 -3.50 -27.99
CA VAL A 117 11.22 -3.04 -27.98
C VAL A 117 11.02 -1.96 -26.91
N PRO A 118 10.05 -1.05 -27.07
CA PRO A 118 9.70 -0.10 -26.02
C PRO A 118 9.21 -0.84 -24.77
N THR A 119 9.63 -0.37 -23.60
CA THR A 119 9.22 -0.93 -22.30
C THR A 119 9.12 0.15 -21.23
N TRP A 120 8.56 -0.18 -20.08
CA TRP A 120 8.66 0.63 -18.86
C TRP A 120 9.53 -0.11 -17.86
N ASP A 121 10.31 0.64 -17.09
CA ASP A 121 11.08 0.15 -15.96
C ASP A 121 10.41 0.62 -14.67
N PHE A 122 10.10 -0.32 -13.79
CA PHE A 122 9.49 -0.07 -12.48
C PHE A 122 9.66 -1.30 -11.58
N ALA A 123 9.50 -1.09 -10.27
CA ALA A 123 9.35 -2.14 -9.29
C ALA A 123 8.06 -1.94 -8.49
N ALA A 124 7.43 -3.05 -8.10
CA ALA A 124 6.27 -3.02 -7.23
C ALA A 124 6.32 -4.19 -6.24
N VAL A 125 5.81 -3.96 -5.03
CA VAL A 125 5.59 -4.99 -4.03
C VAL A 125 4.09 -5.11 -3.77
N HIS A 126 3.57 -6.32 -3.93
CA HIS A 126 2.18 -6.65 -3.60
C HIS A 126 2.15 -7.44 -2.30
N VAL A 127 1.53 -6.87 -1.26
CA VAL A 127 1.33 -7.52 0.03
C VAL A 127 -0.13 -7.90 0.19
N TYR A 128 -0.39 -9.20 0.28
CA TYR A 128 -1.73 -9.72 0.56
C TYR A 128 -1.84 -10.09 2.03
N GLY A 129 -2.95 -9.75 2.66
CA GLY A 129 -3.17 -10.09 4.07
C GLY A 129 -4.63 -9.99 4.48
N THR A 130 -4.91 -10.40 5.71
CA THR A 130 -6.23 -10.24 6.33
C THR A 130 -6.23 -8.96 7.15
N PRO A 131 -7.11 -7.99 6.85
CA PRO A 131 -7.17 -6.75 7.62
C PRO A 131 -7.74 -7.00 9.01
N ARG A 132 -7.20 -6.29 10.01
CA ARG A 132 -7.75 -6.22 11.36
C ARG A 132 -7.94 -4.75 11.72
N ILE A 133 -9.19 -4.36 11.97
CA ILE A 133 -9.50 -3.02 12.46
C ILE A 133 -9.32 -2.99 13.97
N ILE A 134 -8.51 -2.04 14.45
CA ILE A 134 -8.34 -1.74 15.88
C ILE A 134 -9.12 -0.46 16.18
N ARG A 135 -9.92 -0.49 17.24
CA ARG A 135 -10.73 0.65 17.71
C ARG A 135 -10.57 0.83 19.20
N ASP A 136 -10.87 2.05 19.65
CA ASP A 136 -11.09 2.39 21.06
C ASP A 136 -9.90 2.08 21.99
N ASP A 137 -8.70 2.02 21.43
CA ASP A 137 -7.43 1.93 22.16
C ASP A 137 -6.62 3.21 21.90
N LYS A 138 -6.75 4.16 22.83
CA LYS A 138 -6.15 5.50 22.70
C LYS A 138 -4.62 5.43 22.77
N ASP A 139 -4.08 4.67 23.70
CA ASP A 139 -2.64 4.58 23.90
C ASP A 139 -1.97 3.90 22.71
N TRP A 140 -2.58 2.83 22.18
CA TRP A 140 -2.10 2.18 20.96
C TRP A 140 -2.15 3.13 19.75
N LEU A 141 -3.23 3.91 19.60
CA LEU A 141 -3.37 4.87 18.50
C LEU A 141 -2.31 5.97 18.57
N ILE A 142 -2.07 6.54 19.76
CA ILE A 142 -1.06 7.58 19.96
C ILE A 142 0.33 7.03 19.63
N ASN A 143 0.68 5.84 20.13
CA ASN A 143 1.96 5.20 19.83
C ASN A 143 2.14 4.97 18.33
N MET A 144 1.12 4.44 17.65
CA MET A 144 1.13 4.26 16.20
C MET A 144 1.34 5.57 15.43
N LEU A 145 0.61 6.63 15.81
CA LEU A 145 0.76 7.95 15.19
C LEU A 145 2.15 8.55 15.45
N SER A 146 2.71 8.37 16.64
CA SER A 146 4.08 8.80 16.95
C SER A 146 5.07 8.06 16.06
N THR A 147 5.02 6.72 16.01
CA THR A 147 5.90 5.91 15.16
C THR A 147 5.81 6.34 13.70
N LEU A 148 4.61 6.55 13.17
CA LEU A 148 4.42 6.98 11.78
C LEU A 148 4.93 8.41 11.55
N THR A 149 4.81 9.30 12.54
CA THR A 149 5.34 10.67 12.47
C THR A 149 6.86 10.67 12.47
N ASP A 150 7.47 9.99 13.45
CA ASP A 150 8.94 9.90 13.59
C ASP A 150 9.56 9.34 12.32
N GLN A 151 8.93 8.31 11.78
CA GLN A 151 9.29 7.64 10.54
C GLN A 151 9.24 8.55 9.30
N GLU A 152 8.29 9.49 9.20
CA GLU A 152 8.22 10.44 8.09
C GLU A 152 9.17 11.63 8.29
N GLU A 153 9.31 12.11 9.53
CA GLU A 153 10.18 13.24 9.86
C GLU A 153 11.67 12.87 9.77
N GLU A 154 12.07 11.61 10.06
CA GLU A 154 13.43 11.12 9.86
C GLU A 154 13.90 11.21 8.38
N LYS A 155 12.96 11.24 7.42
CA LYS A 155 13.29 11.38 5.99
C LYS A 155 13.71 12.80 5.60
N ARG A 156 13.47 13.79 6.46
CA ARG A 156 13.77 15.19 6.14
C ARG A 156 15.30 15.39 6.14
N PRO A 157 15.85 16.07 5.12
CA PRO A 157 17.20 16.62 5.23
C PRO A 157 17.27 17.52 6.49
N GLU A 158 18.36 17.46 7.27
CA GLU A 158 18.49 18.18 8.55
C GLU A 158 17.96 19.62 8.45
N GLY A 159 16.82 19.88 9.09
CA GLY A 159 16.11 21.17 8.97
C GLY A 159 14.85 21.20 9.81
N GLU A 160 14.98 21.82 10.99
CA GLU A 160 13.98 22.13 12.04
C GLU A 160 13.14 20.96 12.58
N ASN A 161 13.45 20.59 13.83
CA ASN A 161 12.78 19.56 14.62
C ASN A 161 11.37 20.05 14.99
N VAL A 162 10.36 19.71 14.19
CA VAL A 162 8.96 19.99 14.52
C VAL A 162 8.51 18.95 15.54
N ARG A 163 8.87 19.16 16.81
CA ARG A 163 8.33 18.38 17.93
C ARG A 163 6.81 18.47 17.88
N SER A 164 6.15 17.40 17.46
CA SER A 164 4.73 17.40 17.09
C SER A 164 3.83 17.54 18.32
N LYS A 165 2.70 18.23 18.14
CA LYS A 165 1.63 18.48 19.12
C LYS A 165 0.86 17.18 19.50
N VAL A 166 1.55 16.16 20.01
CA VAL A 166 0.89 14.89 20.40
C VAL A 166 0.02 15.06 21.65
N GLU A 167 0.22 16.12 22.45
CA GLU A 167 -0.52 16.39 23.69
C GLU A 167 -1.99 16.82 23.52
N ARG A 168 -2.54 16.87 22.28
CA ARG A 168 -3.92 17.38 22.04
C ARG A 168 -4.93 16.35 21.54
N PHE A 169 -4.64 15.04 21.61
CA PHE A 169 -5.59 13.97 21.30
C PHE A 169 -6.05 13.24 22.56
#